data_AF-A0AAV5V8A0-F1
#
_entry.id   AF-A0AAV5V8A0-F1
#
_cell.length_a   1.000
_cell.length_b   1.000
_cell.length_c   1.000
_cell.angle_alpha   90.00
_cell.angle_beta   90.00
_cell.angle_gamma   90.00
#
_symmetry.space_group_name_H-M   'P 1'
#
loop_
_entity.id
_entity.type
_entity.pdbx_description
1 polymer ?
#
loop_
_entity_poly.entity_id
_entity_poly.type
_entity_poly.pdbx_seq_one_letter_code
_entity_poly.pdbx_strand_id
1 'polypeptide(L)'
;GRGTEIEEDFYAKQASNGTVFYMKYGKESSIYFVYNGQKVRAIKSWDGEIGQCECFGDALYFMTGERKIYTATINPHNEIHITFIRELEKDESCYGYMLFGRNQDGKEVVYRACDD
;
A
#
# COMPACT_ATOMS: atom_id res chain seq x y z
N GLY A 1 -10.70 24.36 27.40
CA GLY A 1 -10.66 23.37 26.30
C GLY A 1 -9.34 23.51 25.60
N ARG A 2 -8.52 22.46 25.56
CA ARG A 2 -7.34 22.39 24.71
C ARG A 2 -7.62 21.28 23.71
N GLY A 3 -7.94 21.66 22.47
CA GLY A 3 -7.93 20.72 21.36
C GLY A 3 -6.48 20.37 21.09
N THR A 4 -6.10 19.12 21.36
CA THR A 4 -4.90 18.53 20.79
C THR A 4 -5.17 18.35 19.29
N GLU A 5 -4.59 19.21 18.46
CA GLU A 5 -4.37 18.89 17.06
C GLU A 5 -3.50 17.64 17.04
N ILE A 6 -4.10 16.51 16.65
CA ILE A 6 -3.36 15.29 16.37
C ILE A 6 -2.63 15.57 15.06
N GLU A 7 -1.31 15.73 15.09
CA GLU A 7 -0.49 15.74 13.88
C GLU A 7 -0.86 14.49 13.06
N GLU A 8 -1.43 14.70 11.89
CA GLU A 8 -1.75 13.59 10.99
C GLU A 8 -0.43 13.13 10.37
N ASP A 9 0.05 11.96 10.80
CA ASP A 9 1.25 11.36 10.19
C ASP A 9 0.94 10.96 8.74
N PHE A 10 1.41 11.79 7.81
CA PHE A 10 1.39 11.48 6.39
C PHE A 10 2.70 10.82 6.00
N TYR A 11 2.59 9.63 5.40
CA TYR A 11 3.75 8.93 4.84
C TYR A 11 3.70 9.04 3.33
N ALA A 12 4.84 9.39 2.73
CA ALA A 12 5.00 9.49 1.30
C ALA A 12 5.87 8.34 0.77
N LYS A 13 5.47 7.78 -0.37
CA LYS A 13 6.23 6.80 -1.14
C LYS A 13 6.24 7.23 -2.60
N GLN A 14 7.36 7.04 -3.29
CA GLN A 14 7.51 7.43 -4.69
C GLN A 14 7.71 6.21 -5.57
N ALA A 15 6.92 6.10 -6.63
CA ALA A 15 7.06 5.08 -7.65
C ALA A 15 8.04 5.52 -8.75
N SER A 16 8.46 4.57 -9.59
CA SER A 16 9.53 4.75 -10.59
C SER A 16 9.14 5.74 -11.70
N ASN A 17 7.86 5.79 -12.07
CA ASN A 17 7.28 6.80 -12.96
C ASN A 17 7.17 8.21 -12.36
N GLY A 18 7.69 8.43 -11.14
CA GLY A 18 7.71 9.72 -10.46
C GLY A 18 6.44 10.07 -9.69
N THR A 19 5.41 9.22 -9.73
CA THR A 19 4.21 9.36 -8.90
C THR A 19 4.58 9.33 -7.42
N VAL A 20 4.04 10.29 -6.66
CA VAL A 20 4.14 10.29 -5.20
C VAL A 20 2.81 9.88 -4.59
N PHE A 21 2.79 8.80 -3.82
CA PHE A 21 1.64 8.37 -3.02
C PHE A 21 1.76 8.93 -1.60
N TYR A 22 0.72 9.56 -1.10
CA TYR A 22 0.59 9.99 0.29
C TYR A 22 -0.45 9.16 0.99
N MET A 23 -0.12 8.63 2.15
CA MET A 23 -1.03 7.85 2.96
C MET A 23 -1.25 8.53 4.29
N LYS A 24 -2.53 8.65 4.62
CA LYS A 24 -2.98 8.94 5.98
C LYS A 24 -3.33 7.60 6.62
N TYR A 25 -2.67 7.25 7.72
CA TYR A 25 -3.00 6.05 8.50
C TYR A 25 -4.13 6.33 9.51
N GLY A 26 -4.79 5.27 9.98
CA GLY A 26 -5.85 5.31 10.99
C GLY A 26 -7.24 4.91 10.47
N LYS A 27 -8.27 5.18 11.28
CA LYS A 27 -9.68 4.77 11.05
C LYS A 27 -10.24 5.10 9.67
N GLU A 28 -9.74 6.16 9.04
CA GLU A 28 -10.12 6.57 7.69
C GLU A 28 -8.90 6.59 6.76
N SER A 29 -8.17 5.48 6.73
CA SER A 29 -6.98 5.35 5.89
C SER A 29 -7.29 5.78 4.46
N SER A 30 -6.54 6.75 3.95
CA SER A 30 -6.76 7.34 2.63
C SER A 30 -5.46 7.38 1.86
N ILE A 31 -5.51 6.94 0.60
CA ILE A 31 -4.42 7.08 -0.35
C ILE A 31 -4.70 8.32 -1.19
N TYR A 32 -3.71 9.21 -1.26
CA TYR A 32 -3.65 10.29 -2.23
C TYR A 32 -2.46 10.04 -3.14
N PHE A 33 -2.49 10.62 -4.32
CA PHE A 33 -1.31 10.67 -5.18
C PHE A 33 -1.14 12.05 -5.79
N VAL A 34 0.11 12.35 -6.12
CA VAL A 34 0.49 13.50 -6.94
C VAL A 34 1.15 12.98 -8.20
N TYR A 35 0.57 13.32 -9.34
CA TYR A 35 1.12 13.03 -10.65
C TYR A 35 0.89 14.25 -11.56
N ASN A 36 1.92 14.67 -12.29
CA ASN A 36 1.92 15.91 -13.08
C ASN A 36 1.40 17.15 -12.31
N GLY A 37 1.75 17.25 -11.03
CA GLY A 37 1.36 18.36 -10.15
C GLY A 37 -0.10 18.34 -9.69
N GLN A 38 -0.90 17.36 -10.10
CA GLN A 38 -2.29 17.20 -9.66
C GLN A 38 -2.37 16.25 -8.47
N LYS A 39 -2.99 16.71 -7.38
CA LYS A 39 -3.30 15.87 -6.22
C LYS A 39 -4.68 15.27 -6.38
N VAL A 40 -4.77 13.95 -6.33
CA VAL A 40 -6.03 13.20 -6.43
C VAL A 40 -6.15 12.23 -5.27
N ARG A 41 -7.36 12.07 -4.74
CA ARG A 41 -7.68 11.12 -3.67
C ARG A 41 -8.22 9.83 -4.28
N ALA A 42 -7.69 8.68 -3.86
CA ALA A 42 -8.25 7.39 -4.24
C ALA A 42 -9.64 7.21 -3.62
N ILE A 43 -10.56 6.63 -4.39
CA ILE A 43 -11.82 6.11 -3.84
C ILE A 43 -11.49 4.81 -3.12
N LYS A 44 -11.96 4.66 -1.87
CA LYS A 44 -11.72 3.44 -1.10
C LYS A 44 -12.42 2.25 -1.76
N SER A 45 -11.64 1.26 -2.18
CA SER A 45 -12.12 0.00 -2.76
C SER A 45 -11.32 -1.20 -2.22
N TRP A 46 -10.89 -1.11 -0.97
CA TRP A 46 -10.18 -2.15 -0.23
C TRP A 46 -10.81 -2.35 1.15
N ASP A 47 -10.59 -3.52 1.74
CA ASP A 47 -11.13 -3.89 3.05
C ASP A 47 -10.10 -3.64 4.15
N GLY A 48 -10.58 -3.11 5.28
CA GLY A 48 -9.74 -2.84 6.45
C GLY A 48 -8.95 -1.54 6.40
N GLU A 49 -8.06 -1.38 7.37
CA GLU A 49 -7.10 -0.28 7.49
C GLU A 49 -5.76 -0.67 6.87
N ILE A 50 -5.08 0.27 6.22
CA ILE A 50 -3.74 0.04 5.66
C ILE A 50 -2.74 -0.08 6.82
N GLY A 51 -2.00 -1.18 6.88
CA GLY A 51 -0.97 -1.39 7.90
C GLY A 51 0.45 -1.21 7.38
N GLN A 52 0.70 -1.62 6.13
CA GLN A 52 2.01 -1.52 5.48
C GLN A 52 1.86 -1.20 4.01
N CYS A 53 2.90 -0.60 3.44
CA CYS A 53 2.94 -0.27 2.02
C CYS A 53 4.37 -0.09 1.52
N GLU A 54 4.59 -0.34 0.23
CA GLU A 54 5.82 0.00 -0.46
C GLU A 54 5.58 0.18 -1.96
N CYS A 55 6.37 1.04 -2.60
CA CYS A 55 6.38 1.16 -4.05
C CYS A 55 7.31 0.13 -4.69
N PHE A 56 6.80 -0.60 -5.67
CA PHE A 56 7.60 -1.44 -6.56
C PHE A 56 7.24 -1.10 -8.01
N GLY A 57 8.25 -0.74 -8.81
CA GLY A 57 8.02 -0.25 -10.17
C GLY A 57 7.15 1.01 -10.15
N ASP A 58 6.06 0.99 -10.92
CA ASP A 58 5.13 2.11 -11.10
C ASP A 58 3.90 2.05 -10.20
N ALA A 59 3.90 1.12 -9.23
CA ALA A 59 2.75 0.83 -8.40
C ALA A 59 3.06 0.95 -6.90
N LEU A 60 2.04 1.30 -6.12
CA LEU A 60 2.05 1.18 -4.66
C LEU A 60 1.41 -0.15 -4.28
N TYR A 61 2.15 -1.00 -3.59
CA TYR A 61 1.60 -2.20 -2.96
C TYR A 61 1.31 -1.89 -1.50
N PHE A 62 0.18 -2.39 -0.99
CA PHE A 62 -0.17 -2.21 0.42
C PHE A 62 -0.91 -3.41 0.99
N MET A 63 -0.69 -3.65 2.27
CA MET A 63 -1.35 -4.70 3.04
C MET A 63 -2.28 -4.07 4.08
N THR A 64 -3.46 -4.64 4.23
CA THR A 64 -4.44 -4.19 5.23
C THR A 64 -4.41 -5.06 6.48
N GLY A 65 -5.00 -4.58 7.57
CA GLY A 65 -5.15 -5.34 8.81
C GLY A 65 -5.90 -6.67 8.65
N GLU A 66 -6.70 -6.80 7.58
CA GLU A 66 -7.40 -8.03 7.19
C GLU A 66 -6.49 -9.04 6.48
N ARG A 67 -5.17 -8.83 6.49
CA ARG A 67 -4.19 -9.66 5.77
C ARG A 67 -4.45 -9.71 4.26
N LYS A 68 -5.05 -8.68 3.68
CA LYS A 68 -5.28 -8.55 2.24
C LYS A 68 -4.23 -7.64 1.59
N ILE A 69 -3.70 -8.07 0.46
CA ILE A 69 -2.70 -7.35 -0.33
C ILE A 69 -3.40 -6.74 -1.55
N TYR A 70 -3.15 -5.46 -1.76
CA TYR A 70 -3.68 -4.67 -2.86
C TYR A 70 -2.54 -3.94 -3.58
N THR A 71 -2.81 -3.53 -4.81
CA THR A 71 -1.98 -2.59 -5.56
C THR A 71 -2.77 -1.35 -5.92
N ALA A 72 -2.12 -0.20 -5.95
CA ALA A 72 -2.64 1.04 -6.50
C ALA A 72 -1.75 1.50 -7.65
N THR A 73 -2.36 1.62 -8.83
CA THR A 73 -1.72 2.07 -10.07
C THR A 73 -2.42 3.30 -10.60
N ILE A 74 -1.71 4.14 -11.35
CA ILE A 74 -2.31 5.29 -12.04
C ILE A 74 -2.56 4.93 -13.50
N ASN A 75 -3.77 5.21 -13.98
CA ASN A 75 -4.08 5.13 -15.40
C ASN A 75 -3.65 6.43 -16.14
N PRO A 76 -3.59 6.41 -17.48
CA PRO A 76 -3.24 7.61 -18.26
C PRO A 76 -4.19 8.81 -18.08
N HIS A 77 -5.34 8.62 -17.44
CA HIS A 77 -6.34 9.66 -17.18
C HIS A 77 -6.23 10.28 -15.78
N ASN A 78 -5.12 10.04 -15.06
CA ASN A 78 -4.90 10.49 -13.69
C ASN A 78 -5.96 9.96 -12.71
N GLU A 79 -6.38 8.72 -12.88
CA GLU A 79 -7.22 8.00 -11.92
C GLU A 79 -6.39 6.92 -11.24
N ILE A 80 -6.58 6.76 -9.93
CA ILE A 80 -6.07 5.58 -9.22
C ILE A 80 -7.01 4.41 -9.50
N HIS A 81 -6.42 3.31 -9.94
CA HIS A 81 -7.05 2.01 -9.92
C HIS A 81 -6.46 1.19 -8.78
N ILE A 82 -7.33 0.62 -7.95
CA ILE A 82 -6.93 -0.27 -6.86
C ILE A 82 -7.40 -1.67 -7.19
N THR A 83 -6.47 -2.61 -7.15
CA THR A 83 -6.71 -4.01 -7.48
C THR A 83 -6.36 -4.86 -6.28
N PHE A 84 -7.28 -5.75 -5.89
CA PHE A 84 -6.98 -6.81 -4.95
C PHE A 84 -6.05 -7.82 -5.61
N ILE A 85 -4.94 -8.14 -4.95
CA ILE A 85 -3.97 -9.11 -5.44
C ILE A 85 -4.28 -10.48 -4.84
N ARG A 86 -4.20 -10.60 -3.51
CA ARG A 86 -4.46 -11.84 -2.78
C ARG A 86 -4.57 -11.61 -1.26
N GLU A 87 -4.89 -12.67 -0.54
CA GLU A 87 -4.73 -12.75 0.91
C GLU A 87 -3.34 -13.29 1.27
N LEU A 88 -2.80 -12.84 2.40
CA LEU A 88 -1.59 -13.37 3.00
C LEU A 88 -1.93 -14.70 3.70
N GLU A 89 -1.31 -15.79 3.25
CA GLU A 89 -1.60 -17.13 3.74
C GLU A 89 -1.25 -17.26 5.23
N LYS A 90 -1.79 -18.27 5.91
CA LYS A 90 -1.67 -18.38 7.38
C LYS A 90 -0.24 -18.66 7.85
N ASP A 91 0.52 -19.39 7.05
CA ASP A 91 1.91 -19.76 7.26
C ASP A 91 2.91 -18.76 6.65
N GLU A 92 2.40 -17.74 5.96
CA GLU A 92 3.21 -16.66 5.43
C GLU A 92 3.55 -15.61 6.50
N SER A 93 4.83 -15.25 6.52
CA SER A 93 5.39 -14.17 7.33
C SER A 93 5.47 -12.87 6.53
N CYS A 94 5.37 -11.74 7.23
CA CYS A 94 5.53 -10.40 6.66
C CYS A 94 6.69 -9.69 7.37
N TYR A 95 7.74 -9.33 6.63
CA TYR A 95 9.00 -8.79 7.17
C TYR A 95 9.10 -7.26 7.08
N GLY A 96 8.02 -6.58 6.71
CA GLY A 96 8.03 -5.15 6.40
C GLY A 96 8.39 -4.86 4.94
N TYR A 97 8.23 -3.61 4.51
CA TYR A 97 8.50 -3.15 3.13
C TYR A 97 7.80 -3.99 2.06
N MET A 98 6.63 -4.58 2.39
CA MET A 98 5.89 -5.48 1.49
C MET A 98 6.73 -6.68 1.00
N LEU A 99 7.64 -7.16 1.86
CA LEU A 99 8.33 -8.44 1.73
C LEU A 99 7.61 -9.52 2.53
N PHE A 100 7.47 -10.68 1.91
CA PHE A 100 6.81 -11.84 2.46
C PHE A 100 7.74 -13.03 2.41
N GLY A 101 7.45 -14.04 3.22
CA GLY A 101 8.12 -15.31 3.06
C GLY A 101 7.28 -16.49 3.51
N ARG A 102 7.59 -17.62 2.89
CA ARG A 102 6.98 -18.91 3.15
C ARG A 102 8.05 -19.99 3.21
N ASN A 103 7.75 -21.07 3.91
CA ASN A 103 8.61 -22.24 3.87
C ASN A 103 8.30 -23.03 2.60
N GLN A 104 9.32 -23.29 1.79
CA GLN A 104 9.25 -24.15 0.62
C GLN A 104 10.37 -25.18 0.70
N ASP A 105 9.98 -26.45 0.81
CA ASP A 105 10.90 -27.60 0.92
C ASP A 105 11.96 -27.46 2.03
N GLY A 106 11.55 -26.95 3.19
CA GLY A 106 12.42 -26.76 4.36
C GLY A 106 13.30 -25.51 4.28
N LYS A 107 13.14 -24.66 3.26
CA LYS A 107 13.85 -23.38 3.12
C LYS A 107 12.88 -22.22 3.22
N GLU A 108 13.31 -21.14 3.88
CA GLU A 108 12.59 -19.88 3.86
C GLU A 108 12.85 -19.19 2.51
N VAL A 109 11.78 -18.96 1.75
CA VAL A 109 11.81 -18.19 0.51
C VAL A 109 11.20 -16.83 0.80
N VAL A 110 11.95 -15.76 0.53
CA VAL A 110 11.52 -14.38 0.70
C VAL A 110 11.27 -13.75 -0.67
N TYR A 111 10.15 -13.08 -0.83
CA TYR A 111 9.68 -12.52 -2.10
C TYR A 111 8.89 -11.23 -1.87
N ARG A 112 8.80 -10.36 -2.89
CA ARG A 112 8.02 -9.11 -2.83
C ARG A 112 6.55 -9.38 -3.14
N ALA A 113 5.68 -8.44 -2.75
CA ALA A 113 4.26 -8.43 -3.15
C ALA A 113 3.99 -8.61 -4.66
N CYS A 114 4.97 -8.28 -5.51
CA CYS A 114 4.89 -8.35 -6.97
C CYS A 114 5.57 -9.58 -7.60
N ASP A 115 6.22 -10.43 -6.79
CA ASP A 115 7.02 -11.56 -7.28
C ASP A 115 6.26 -12.89 -7.31
N ASP A 116 5.07 -12.93 -6.73
CA ASP A 116 4.19 -14.11 -6.67
C ASP A 116 3.37 -14.27 -7.97
#